data_AF-A0A6M0CXL0-F1
#
_entry.id   AF-A0A6M0CXL0-F1
#
_cell.length_a   1.000
_cell.length_b   1.000
_cell.length_c   1.000
_cell.angle_alpha   90.00
_cell.angle_beta   90.00
_cell.angle_gamma   90.00
#
_symmetry.space_group_name_H-M   'P 1'
#
loop_
_entity.id
_entity.type
_entity.pdbx_description
1 polymer ?
#
loop_
_entity_poly.entity_id
_entity_poly.type
_entity_poly.pdbx_seq_one_letter_code
_entity_poly.pdbx_strand_id
1 'polypeptide(L)'
;RLQLADLPGDELSAALAPLKERDKVIVISACYSGGYIESLKDDKTLIMTASRADRVSFGCSEEADFTYFGDALFAQALNQTDDLQQAFELARERVAQREQADGFEASEPQLWAPPRVLQRWQKLRQQQARKALQSAGAQQAENASSH
;
A
#
# COMPACT_ATOMS: atom_id res chain seq x y z
N ARG A 1 17.18 3.92 26.23
CA ARG A 1 16.00 3.91 25.34
C ARG A 1 16.32 4.85 24.19
N LEU A 2 16.59 4.34 22.98
CA LEU A 2 16.72 5.19 21.80
C LEU A 2 15.36 5.83 21.56
N GLN A 3 15.26 7.15 21.68
CA GLN A 3 14.12 7.88 21.14
C GLN A 3 14.39 8.04 19.65
N LEU A 4 13.64 7.32 18.82
CA LEU A 4 13.54 7.68 17.42
C LEU A 4 12.82 9.03 17.39
N ALA A 5 13.44 10.03 16.77
CA ALA A 5 12.80 11.31 16.56
C ALA A 5 11.56 11.09 15.66
N ASP A 6 10.44 11.73 16.01
CA ASP A 6 9.29 11.80 15.12
C ASP A 6 9.75 12.47 13.82
N LEU A 7 9.45 11.85 12.66
CA LEU A 7 9.76 12.41 11.35
C LEU A 7 8.58 13.29 10.90
N PRO A 8 8.70 14.62 10.86
CA PRO A 8 7.62 15.49 10.42
C PRO A 8 7.25 15.26 8.94
N GLY A 9 6.01 15.60 8.56
CA GLY A 9 5.52 15.35 7.21
C GLY A 9 6.24 16.13 6.11
N ASP A 10 6.68 17.35 6.41
CA ASP A 10 7.51 18.17 5.54
C ASP A 10 8.93 17.62 5.40
N GLU A 11 9.50 17.03 6.46
CA GLU A 11 10.80 16.39 6.42
C GLU A 11 10.77 15.11 5.54
N LEU A 12 9.71 14.31 5.66
CA LEU A 12 9.48 13.18 4.75
C LEU A 12 9.27 13.65 3.30
N SER A 13 8.52 14.73 3.09
CA SER A 13 8.33 15.34 1.77
C SER A 13 9.67 15.78 1.15
N ALA A 14 10.53 16.43 1.94
CA ALA A 14 11.86 16.83 1.53
C ALA A 14 12.74 15.63 1.18
N ALA A 15 12.70 14.56 1.97
CA ALA A 15 13.42 13.32 1.68
C ALA A 15 12.98 12.66 0.36
N LEU A 16 11.70 12.83 -0.01
CA LEU A 16 11.13 12.29 -1.25
C LEU A 16 11.30 13.19 -2.48
N ALA A 17 11.79 14.43 -2.30
CA ALA A 17 11.96 15.40 -3.39
C ALA A 17 12.75 14.88 -4.61
N PRO A 18 13.81 14.05 -4.47
CA PRO A 18 14.50 13.46 -5.62
C PRO A 18 13.61 12.58 -6.51
N LEU A 19 12.50 12.07 -5.97
CA LEU A 19 11.56 11.21 -6.67
C LEU A 19 10.32 11.97 -7.17
N LYS A 20 10.27 13.31 -7.06
CA LYS A 20 9.08 14.12 -7.42
C LYS A 20 8.57 13.86 -8.83
N GLU A 21 9.46 13.52 -9.78
CA GLU A 21 9.06 13.30 -11.16
C GLU A 21 8.46 11.91 -11.45
N ARG A 22 8.55 10.97 -10.50
CA ARG A 22 8.09 9.59 -10.64
C ARG A 22 6.67 9.43 -10.10
N ASP A 23 5.89 8.56 -10.73
CA ASP A 23 4.65 8.05 -10.13
C ASP A 23 5.02 7.10 -8.98
N LYS A 24 4.43 7.29 -7.80
CA LYS A 24 4.80 6.64 -6.54
C LYS A 24 3.56 6.09 -5.83
N VAL A 25 3.74 4.97 -5.14
CA VAL A 25 2.79 4.43 -4.16
C VAL A 25 3.52 4.43 -2.83
N ILE A 26 2.98 5.14 -1.84
CA ILE A 26 3.55 5.26 -0.50
C ILE A 26 2.55 4.63 0.48
N VAL A 27 3.03 3.68 1.28
CA VAL A 27 2.26 3.05 2.34
C VAL A 27 2.90 3.41 3.68
N ILE A 28 2.16 4.08 4.55
CA ILE A 28 2.65 4.55 5.86
C ILE A 28 1.93 3.76 6.95
N SER A 29 2.61 2.76 7.50
CA SER A 29 2.09 1.91 8.59
C SER A 29 2.59 2.40 9.95
N ALA A 30 1.95 3.42 10.50
CA ALA A 30 2.27 3.98 11.81
C ALA A 30 1.04 4.62 12.47
N CYS A 31 1.11 4.87 13.78
CA CYS A 31 0.12 5.72 14.47
C CYS A 31 0.11 7.12 13.86
N TYR A 32 -1.05 7.76 13.83
CA TYR A 32 -1.24 9.13 13.33
C TYR A 32 -0.84 9.32 11.85
N SER A 33 -0.71 8.21 11.09
CA SER A 33 -0.12 8.21 9.74
C SER A 33 -0.92 9.03 8.72
N GLY A 34 -2.22 9.24 8.94
CA GLY A 34 -3.05 10.16 8.15
C GLY A 34 -2.53 11.60 8.13
N GLY A 35 -1.76 12.00 9.15
CA GLY A 35 -1.14 13.33 9.23
C GLY A 35 -0.14 13.63 8.11
N TYR A 36 0.40 12.61 7.45
CA TYR A 36 1.33 12.78 6.33
C TYR A 36 0.64 13.09 4.99
N ILE A 37 -0.67 12.87 4.87
CA ILE A 37 -1.36 12.98 3.57
C ILE A 37 -1.25 14.39 3.01
N GLU A 38 -1.48 15.43 3.82
CA GLU A 38 -1.49 16.80 3.32
C GLU A 38 -0.11 17.25 2.80
N SER A 39 0.97 16.86 3.47
CA SER A 39 2.34 17.24 3.10
C SER A 39 2.89 16.46 1.89
N LEU A 40 2.32 15.29 1.60
CA LEU A 40 2.82 14.39 0.56
C LEU A 40 1.93 14.31 -0.68
N LYS A 41 0.66 14.73 -0.59
CA LYS A 41 -0.28 14.56 -1.70
C LYS A 41 0.11 15.42 -2.90
N ASP A 42 0.19 14.78 -4.05
CA ASP A 42 0.28 15.41 -5.37
C ASP A 42 -0.42 14.52 -6.41
N ASP A 43 -0.34 14.88 -7.69
CA ASP A 43 -0.92 14.07 -8.78
C ASP A 43 -0.11 12.79 -9.07
N LYS A 44 1.14 12.71 -8.60
CA LYS A 44 2.11 11.63 -8.86
C LYS A 44 2.28 10.67 -7.68
N THR A 45 1.57 10.84 -6.58
CA THR A 45 1.77 10.08 -5.35
C THR A 45 0.44 9.55 -4.85
N LEU A 46 0.27 8.23 -4.86
CA LEU A 46 -0.79 7.55 -4.14
C LEU A 46 -0.30 7.25 -2.73
N ILE A 47 -1.11 7.57 -1.72
CA ILE A 47 -0.77 7.42 -0.31
C ILE A 47 -1.82 6.55 0.38
N MET A 48 -1.37 5.50 1.07
CA MET A 48 -2.18 4.68 1.95
C MET A 48 -1.64 4.79 3.38
N THR A 49 -2.52 5.01 4.35
CA THR A 49 -2.14 5.21 5.75
C THR A 49 -2.89 4.24 6.64
N ALA A 50 -2.23 3.74 7.68
CA ALA A 50 -2.80 2.77 8.62
C ALA A 50 -3.82 3.38 9.59
N SER A 51 -3.83 4.70 9.75
CA SER A 51 -4.75 5.37 10.67
C SER A 51 -5.04 6.80 10.25
N ARG A 52 -6.11 7.38 10.79
CA ARG A 52 -6.38 8.82 10.76
C ARG A 52 -5.30 9.59 11.53
N ALA A 53 -5.18 10.89 11.25
CA ALA A 53 -4.14 11.78 11.81
C ALA A 53 -4.17 11.93 13.35
N ASP A 54 -5.30 11.65 14.00
CA ASP A 54 -5.53 11.73 15.44
C ASP A 54 -5.83 10.33 16.07
N ARG A 55 -5.62 9.26 15.31
CA ARG A 55 -5.84 7.87 15.72
C ARG A 55 -4.54 7.08 15.76
N VAL A 56 -4.43 6.14 16.69
CA VAL A 56 -3.36 5.13 16.72
C VAL A 56 -3.68 3.99 15.75
N SER A 57 -2.66 3.23 15.34
CA SER A 57 -2.81 1.95 14.64
C SER A 57 -2.24 0.81 15.50
N PHE A 58 -2.62 -0.43 15.17
CA PHE A 58 -2.38 -1.60 16.04
C PHE A 58 -1.58 -2.71 15.35
N GLY A 59 -1.11 -3.66 16.18
CA GLY A 59 -0.35 -4.83 15.72
C GLY A 59 1.16 -4.68 15.72
N CYS A 60 1.71 -3.66 16.36
CA CYS A 60 3.15 -3.55 16.58
C CYS A 60 3.57 -4.39 17.81
N SER A 61 3.93 -5.65 17.60
CA SER A 61 4.62 -6.50 18.59
C SER A 61 5.91 -7.07 18.00
N GLU A 62 6.88 -7.43 18.83
CA GLU A 62 8.17 -7.96 18.36
C GLU A 62 8.02 -9.30 17.63
N GLU A 63 6.95 -10.05 17.93
CA GLU A 63 6.64 -11.35 17.34
C GLU A 63 5.74 -11.26 16.10
N ALA A 64 5.23 -10.07 15.77
CA ALA A 64 4.34 -9.90 14.63
C ALA A 64 5.13 -9.62 13.35
N ASP A 65 4.93 -10.45 12.32
CA ASP A 65 5.49 -10.22 10.98
C ASP A 65 4.95 -8.93 10.34
N PHE A 66 3.72 -8.54 10.69
CA PHE A 66 3.04 -7.36 10.17
C PHE A 66 2.14 -6.68 11.22
N THR A 67 1.99 -5.35 11.08
CA THR A 67 0.90 -4.60 11.72
C THR A 67 -0.47 -5.05 11.19
N TYR A 68 -1.56 -4.68 11.86
CA TYR A 68 -2.91 -5.07 11.41
C TYR A 68 -3.19 -4.58 9.98
N PHE A 69 -2.79 -3.35 9.68
CA PHE A 69 -2.93 -2.78 8.34
C PHE A 69 -1.97 -3.43 7.34
N GLY A 70 -0.71 -3.69 7.72
CA GLY A 70 0.26 -4.35 6.86
C GLY A 70 -0.18 -5.74 6.42
N ASP A 71 -0.66 -6.55 7.37
CA ASP A 71 -1.20 -7.88 7.11
C ASP A 71 -2.43 -7.82 6.19
N ALA A 72 -3.40 -6.95 6.54
CA ALA A 72 -4.63 -6.79 5.78
C ALA A 72 -4.36 -6.33 4.33
N LEU A 73 -3.39 -5.45 4.10
CA LEU A 73 -3.06 -4.94 2.77
C LEU A 73 -2.21 -5.93 1.97
N PHE A 74 -1.04 -6.31 2.49
CA PHE A 74 -0.04 -7.05 1.71
C PHE A 74 -0.27 -8.55 1.71
N ALA A 75 -0.55 -9.14 2.87
CA ALA A 75 -0.72 -10.60 2.97
C ALA A 75 -2.13 -11.05 2.52
N GLN A 76 -3.12 -10.16 2.54
CA GLN A 76 -4.51 -10.54 2.22
C GLN A 76 -5.06 -9.83 0.98
N ALA A 77 -5.20 -8.51 0.99
CA ALA A 77 -5.94 -7.79 -0.03
C ALA A 77 -5.25 -7.81 -1.41
N LEU A 78 -3.94 -7.58 -1.45
CA LEU A 78 -3.16 -7.59 -2.69
C LEU A 78 -2.96 -9.00 -3.29
N ASN A 79 -3.25 -10.05 -2.52
CA ASN A 79 -3.34 -11.42 -3.04
C ASN A 79 -4.69 -11.71 -3.72
N GLN A 80 -5.71 -10.87 -3.51
CA GLN A 80 -7.05 -11.04 -4.09
C GLN A 80 -7.29 -10.15 -5.31
N THR A 81 -6.65 -8.99 -5.36
CA THR A 81 -6.80 -8.03 -6.45
C THR A 81 -5.53 -7.22 -6.65
N ASP A 82 -5.26 -6.82 -7.88
CA ASP A 82 -4.22 -5.85 -8.20
C ASP A 82 -4.77 -4.42 -8.42
N ASP A 83 -6.06 -4.17 -8.19
CA ASP A 83 -6.60 -2.82 -8.09
C ASP A 83 -6.28 -2.24 -6.70
N LEU A 84 -5.44 -1.20 -6.68
CA LEU A 84 -4.96 -0.59 -5.43
C LEU A 84 -6.08 0.02 -4.58
N GLN A 85 -7.13 0.58 -5.19
CA GLN A 85 -8.25 1.13 -4.43
C GLN A 85 -9.07 0.00 -3.83
N GLN A 86 -9.38 -1.03 -4.63
CA GLN A 86 -10.11 -2.20 -4.12
C GLN A 86 -9.33 -2.91 -3.01
N ALA A 87 -8.01 -3.08 -3.17
CA ALA A 87 -7.16 -3.67 -2.16
C ALA A 87 -7.16 -2.85 -0.86
N PHE A 88 -7.11 -1.52 -0.97
CA PHE A 88 -7.20 -0.65 0.20
C PHE A 88 -8.54 -0.78 0.92
N GLU A 89 -9.66 -0.78 0.19
CA GLU A 89 -10.99 -0.93 0.77
C GLU A 89 -11.15 -2.27 1.50
N LEU A 90 -10.70 -3.36 0.86
CA LEU A 90 -10.63 -4.69 1.46
C LEU A 90 -9.76 -4.75 2.72
N ALA A 91 -8.65 -4.01 2.75
CA ALA A 91 -7.79 -3.92 3.92
C ALA A 91 -8.44 -3.10 5.04
N ARG A 92 -9.07 -1.97 4.70
CA ARG A 92 -9.78 -1.09 5.64
C ARG A 92 -10.89 -1.84 6.38
N GLU A 93 -11.69 -2.62 5.66
CA GLU A 93 -12.75 -3.45 6.25
C GLU A 93 -12.19 -4.50 7.22
N ARG A 94 -11.11 -5.20 6.84
CA ARG A 94 -10.46 -6.21 7.69
C ARG A 94 -9.86 -5.61 8.96
N VAL A 95 -9.21 -4.45 8.83
CA VAL A 95 -8.66 -3.72 9.98
C VAL A 95 -9.79 -3.35 10.94
N ALA A 96 -10.88 -2.76 10.45
CA ALA A 96 -12.02 -2.40 11.29
C ALA A 96 -12.64 -3.61 12.00
N GLN A 97 -12.81 -4.74 11.30
CA GLN A 97 -13.33 -5.98 11.89
C GLN A 97 -12.41 -6.53 12.98
N ARG A 98 -11.10 -6.55 12.74
CA ARG A 98 -10.12 -7.05 13.71
C ARG A 98 -10.03 -6.16 14.93
N GLU A 99 -9.94 -4.85 14.74
CA GLU A 99 -9.92 -3.86 15.83
C GLU A 99 -11.20 -3.95 16.67
N GLN A 100 -12.36 -4.10 16.05
CA GLN A 100 -13.61 -4.30 16.75
C GLN A 100 -13.60 -5.60 17.58
N ALA A 101 -13.11 -6.71 17.02
CA ALA A 101 -13.02 -7.98 17.72
C ALA A 101 -12.08 -7.92 18.94
N ASP A 102 -11.01 -7.15 18.82
CA ASP A 102 -10.03 -6.95 19.90
C ASP A 102 -10.44 -5.84 20.89
N GLY A 103 -11.57 -5.16 20.65
CA GLY A 103 -12.09 -4.11 21.53
C GLY A 103 -11.36 -2.77 21.44
N PHE A 104 -10.65 -2.53 20.33
CA PHE A 104 -9.96 -1.27 20.06
C PHE A 104 -10.88 -0.21 19.43
N GLU A 105 -10.54 1.05 19.66
CA GLU A 105 -11.11 2.15 18.88
C GLU A 105 -10.57 2.11 17.45
N ALA A 106 -11.45 2.27 16.46
CA ALA A 106 -11.09 2.15 15.06
C ALA A 106 -9.98 3.14 14.66
N SER A 107 -8.94 2.62 14.01
CA SER A 107 -7.82 3.41 13.51
C SER A 107 -8.18 4.25 12.28
N GLU A 108 -9.20 3.82 11.53
CA GLU A 108 -9.70 4.45 10.31
C GLU A 108 -8.60 4.69 9.24
N PRO A 109 -8.07 3.64 8.60
CA PRO A 109 -7.11 3.77 7.50
C PRO A 109 -7.60 4.76 6.42
N GLN A 110 -6.70 5.56 5.85
CA GLN A 110 -7.05 6.59 4.84
C GLN A 110 -6.27 6.41 3.52
N LEU A 111 -6.89 6.83 2.41
CA LEU A 111 -6.36 6.73 1.04
C LEU A 111 -6.41 8.08 0.32
N TRP A 112 -5.29 8.48 -0.27
CA TRP A 112 -5.22 9.48 -1.34
C TRP A 112 -4.81 8.78 -2.63
N ALA A 113 -5.68 8.79 -3.64
CA ALA A 113 -5.48 8.03 -4.89
C ALA A 113 -5.70 8.90 -6.13
N PRO A 114 -4.69 9.66 -6.59
CA PRO A 114 -4.83 10.50 -7.77
C PRO A 114 -5.01 9.64 -9.03
N PRO A 115 -5.90 10.02 -9.97
CA PRO A 115 -6.19 9.22 -11.17
C PRO A 115 -4.96 8.87 -12.00
N ARG A 116 -3.97 9.77 -12.06
CA ARG A 116 -2.72 9.58 -12.78
C ARG A 116 -1.96 8.32 -12.32
N VAL A 117 -1.77 8.16 -11.01
CA VAL A 117 -1.03 7.02 -10.46
C VAL A 117 -1.79 5.72 -10.66
N LEU A 118 -3.11 5.73 -10.45
CA LEU A 118 -3.97 4.57 -10.68
C LEU A 118 -3.92 4.10 -12.14
N GLN A 119 -4.04 5.02 -13.08
CA GLN A 119 -3.95 4.70 -14.51
C GLN A 119 -2.57 4.18 -14.89
N ARG A 120 -1.49 4.75 -14.33
CA ARG A 120 -0.13 4.26 -14.54
C ARG A 120 0.02 2.83 -14.04
N TRP A 121 -0.48 2.55 -12.84
CA TRP A 121 -0.45 1.22 -12.23
C TRP A 121 -1.21 0.19 -13.08
N GLN A 122 -2.44 0.49 -13.48
CA GLN A 122 -3.25 -0.38 -14.35
C GLN A 122 -2.53 -0.71 -15.67
N LYS A 123 -1.91 0.30 -16.31
CA LYS A 123 -1.11 0.08 -17.51
C LYS A 123 0.08 -0.86 -17.27
N LEU A 124 0.78 -0.72 -16.14
CA LEU A 124 1.90 -1.61 -15.78
C LEU A 124 1.42 -3.04 -15.56
N ARG A 125 0.30 -3.24 -14.86
CA ARG A 125 -0.29 -4.56 -14.61
C ARG A 125 -0.74 -5.27 -15.88
N GLN A 126 -1.43 -4.55 -16.78
CA GLN A 126 -1.81 -5.07 -18.10
C GLN A 126 -0.59 -5.50 -18.93
N GLN A 127 0.50 -4.72 -18.88
CA GLN A 127 1.74 -5.06 -19.58
C GLN A 127 2.41 -6.30 -18.99
N GLN A 128 2.42 -6.46 -17.66
CA GLN A 128 2.96 -7.64 -17.00
C GLN A 128 2.15 -8.90 -17.35
N ALA A 129 0.82 -8.83 -17.30
CA ALA A 129 -0.06 -9.94 -17.67
C ALA A 129 0.15 -10.36 -19.13
N ARG A 130 0.23 -9.39 -20.05
CA ARG A 130 0.50 -9.66 -21.47
C ARG A 130 1.83 -10.36 -21.68
N LYS A 131 2.90 -9.90 -21.01
CA LYS A 131 4.23 -10.53 -21.10
C LYS A 131 4.22 -11.96 -20.56
N ALA A 132 3.55 -12.22 -19.44
CA ALA A 132 3.46 -13.56 -18.84
C ALA A 132 2.73 -14.56 -19.76
N LEU A 133 1.65 -14.13 -20.44
CA LEU A 133 0.96 -14.96 -21.42
C LEU A 133 1.84 -15.28 -22.64
N GLN A 134 2.60 -14.29 -23.11
CA GLN A 134 3.52 -14.47 -24.24
C GLN A 134 4.67 -15.44 -23.91
N SER A 135 5.27 -15.33 -22.72
CA SER A 135 6.33 -16.25 -22.30
C SER A 135 5.83 -17.69 -22.12
N ALA A 136 4.64 -17.87 -21.54
CA ALA A 136 4.03 -19.19 -21.36
C ALA A 136 3.73 -19.87 -22.71
N GLY A 137 3.22 -19.12 -23.69
CA GLY A 137 2.96 -19.63 -25.04
C GLY A 137 4.25 -20.01 -25.79
N ALA A 138 5.33 -19.23 -25.64
CA ALA A 138 6.62 -19.55 -26.24
C ALA A 138 7.22 -20.85 -25.67
N GLN A 139 7.20 -21.02 -24.33
CA GLN A 139 7.67 -22.25 -23.68
C GLN A 139 6.86 -23.50 -24.09
N GLN A 140 5.55 -23.37 -24.31
CA GLN A 140 4.72 -24.49 -24.80
C GLN A 140 5.06 -24.88 -26.24
N ALA A 141 5.32 -23.90 -27.12
CA ALA A 141 5.70 -24.16 -28.51
C ALA A 141 7.09 -24.83 -28.62
N GLU A 142 8.05 -24.41 -27.80
CA GLU A 142 9.37 -25.04 -27.72
C GLU A 142 9.30 -26.49 -27.22
N ASN A 143 8.54 -26.76 -26.15
CA ASN A 143 8.35 -28.11 -25.63
C ASN A 143 7.63 -29.03 -26.63
N ALA A 144 6.65 -28.51 -27.39
CA ALA A 144 5.94 -29.28 -28.41
C ALA A 144 6.80 -29.60 -29.65
N SER A 145 7.84 -28.80 -29.92
CA SER A 145 8.76 -29.00 -31.05
C SER A 145 9.95 -29.91 -30.69
N SER A 146 10.07 -30.29 -29.42
CA SER A 146 11.16 -31.11 -28.87
C SER A 146 10.79 -32.61 -28.73
N HIS A 147 9.57 -32.98 -29.16
CA HIS A 147 9.02 -34.33 -29.18
C HIS A 147 8.67 -34.75 -30.61
#